data_AF-A0A836K4U7-F1
#
_entry.id   AF-A0A836K4U7-F1
#
_cell.length_a   1.000
_cell.length_b   1.000
_cell.length_c   1.000
_cell.angle_alpha   90.00
_cell.angle_beta   90.00
_cell.angle_gamma   90.00
#
_symmetry.space_group_name_H-M   'P 1'
#
loop_
_entity.id
_entity.type
_entity.pdbx_description
1 polymer ?
#
loop_
_entity_poly.entity_id
_entity_poly.type
_entity_poly.pdbx_seq_one_letter_code
_entity_poly.pdbx_strand_id
1 'polypeptide(L)'
;MKQKMNKGGHGYSCAMFNCSNISGRLSGLSFFRFPKNAERCKLWLRNCGRTIPVPMENLYKNYRICGNHFDSSMFLNDLKNRLQSHAVPKSMDLQKETDSIHVTALILDNHVSSLCNGKLNSNNFKPFYFYKLIYLVYLIINKNYMLLNI
;
A
#
# COMPACT_ATOMS: atom_id res chain seq x y z
N MET A 1 -1.60 28.12 24.95
CA MET A 1 -2.63 27.07 25.09
C MET A 1 -1.98 25.82 25.68
N LYS A 2 -2.37 25.39 26.88
CA LYS A 2 -1.83 24.19 27.52
C LYS A 2 -2.53 22.96 26.93
N GLN A 3 -1.79 22.12 26.20
CA GLN A 3 -2.30 20.83 25.73
C GLN A 3 -2.51 19.93 26.96
N LYS A 4 -3.78 19.63 27.27
CA LYS A 4 -4.12 18.71 28.35
C LYS A 4 -3.77 17.29 27.91
N MET A 5 -2.67 16.75 28.46
CA MET A 5 -2.41 15.31 28.42
C MET A 5 -3.40 14.63 29.38
N ASN A 6 -4.43 13.97 28.85
CA ASN A 6 -5.36 13.19 29.66
C ASN A 6 -4.70 11.87 30.08
N LYS A 7 -4.48 11.70 31.39
CA LYS A 7 -4.07 10.44 32.02
C LYS A 7 -5.31 9.55 32.23
N GLY A 8 -5.22 8.26 31.89
CA GLY A 8 -5.97 7.22 32.62
C GLY A 8 -6.90 6.26 31.87
N GLY A 9 -7.00 6.27 30.54
CA GLY A 9 -7.77 5.28 29.77
C GLY A 9 -6.88 4.44 28.86
N HIS A 10 -7.08 3.12 28.82
CA HIS A 10 -6.42 2.27 27.82
C HIS A 10 -7.09 2.57 26.47
N GLY A 11 -6.43 3.38 25.63
CA GLY A 11 -6.90 3.67 24.28
C GLY A 11 -6.95 2.43 23.40
N TYR A 12 -7.70 2.49 22.31
CA TYR A 12 -7.72 1.42 21.30
C TYR A 12 -6.40 1.41 20.53
N SER A 13 -5.75 0.24 20.47
CA SER A 13 -4.61 0.00 19.58
C SER A 13 -5.08 -0.24 18.15
N CYS A 14 -4.31 0.23 17.17
CA CYS A 14 -4.57 0.00 15.77
C CYS A 14 -4.43 -1.48 15.40
N ALA A 15 -5.39 -1.99 14.63
CA ALA A 15 -5.44 -3.38 14.21
C ALA A 15 -4.58 -3.69 12.97
N MET A 16 -3.93 -2.70 12.35
CA MET A 16 -3.04 -2.94 11.21
C MET A 16 -1.71 -3.53 11.69
N PHE A 17 -1.15 -4.45 10.92
CA PHE A 17 0.18 -5.01 11.17
C PHE A 17 1.23 -3.90 11.26
N ASN A 18 2.13 -4.01 12.24
CA ASN A 18 3.19 -3.03 12.54
C ASN A 18 2.71 -1.58 12.79
N CYS A 19 1.46 -1.36 13.18
CA CYS A 19 0.98 -0.03 13.56
C CYS A 19 0.93 0.12 15.09
N SER A 20 1.75 1.03 15.64
CA SER A 20 1.83 1.33 17.08
C SER A 20 0.90 2.47 17.52
N ASN A 21 0.02 2.95 16.64
CA ASN A 21 -0.92 4.02 16.94
C ASN A 21 -1.95 3.58 17.98
N ILE A 22 -2.16 4.42 18.99
CA ILE A 22 -3.13 4.20 20.07
C ILE A 22 -4.01 5.45 20.20
N SER A 23 -5.32 5.24 20.31
CA SER A 23 -6.30 6.33 20.39
C SER A 23 -6.02 7.23 21.59
N GLY A 24 -6.10 8.55 21.39
CA GLY A 24 -5.85 9.54 22.43
C GLY A 24 -4.38 9.86 22.69
N ARG A 25 -3.42 9.11 22.11
CA ARG A 25 -2.00 9.47 22.15
C ARG A 25 -1.61 10.49 21.09
N LEU A 26 -2.17 10.37 19.88
CA LEU A 26 -1.99 11.34 18.79
C LEU A 26 -3.26 12.17 18.65
N SER A 27 -3.14 13.49 18.82
CA SER A 27 -4.25 14.42 18.61
C SER A 27 -4.67 14.44 17.15
N GLY A 28 -5.99 14.48 16.88
CA GLY A 28 -6.53 14.53 15.52
C GLY A 28 -6.53 13.20 14.75
N LEU A 29 -5.92 12.14 15.28
CA LEU A 29 -5.96 10.82 14.62
C LEU A 29 -7.26 10.08 14.97
N SER A 30 -8.13 9.94 13.98
CA SER A 30 -9.38 9.17 14.08
C SER A 30 -9.13 7.66 14.08
N PHE A 31 -9.99 6.92 14.78
CA PHE A 31 -9.99 5.46 14.85
C PHE A 31 -11.35 4.91 14.43
N PHE A 32 -11.36 4.01 13.45
CA PHE A 32 -12.55 3.51 12.80
C PHE A 32 -12.82 2.05 13.17
N ARG A 33 -14.10 1.73 13.37
CA ARG A 33 -14.54 0.36 13.64
C ARG A 33 -14.48 -0.49 12.38
N PHE A 34 -14.28 -1.79 12.54
CA PHE A 34 -14.56 -2.74 11.49
C PHE A 34 -16.03 -2.61 11.04
N PRO A 35 -16.36 -2.79 9.74
CA PRO A 35 -17.74 -2.80 9.26
C PRO A 35 -18.55 -3.94 9.89
N LYS A 36 -19.86 -3.72 10.09
CA LYS A 36 -20.79 -4.81 10.50
C LYS A 36 -21.09 -5.79 9.36
N ASN A 37 -21.00 -5.33 8.11
CA ASN A 37 -21.20 -6.18 6.93
C ASN A 37 -20.03 -7.18 6.84
N ALA A 38 -20.37 -8.47 6.75
CA ALA A 38 -19.39 -9.56 6.79
C ALA A 38 -18.35 -9.47 5.68
N GLU A 39 -18.77 -9.22 4.43
CA GLU A 39 -17.85 -9.14 3.29
C GLU A 39 -16.87 -7.98 3.41
N ARG A 40 -17.35 -6.81 3.84
CA ARG A 40 -16.48 -5.67 4.11
C ARG A 40 -15.55 -5.91 5.30
N CYS A 41 -16.03 -6.61 6.32
CA CYS A 41 -15.21 -6.98 7.49
C CYS A 41 -14.07 -7.93 7.09
N LYS A 42 -14.36 -8.96 6.28
CA LYS A 42 -13.36 -9.87 5.71
C LYS A 42 -12.31 -9.11 4.89
N LEU A 43 -12.75 -8.17 4.05
CA LEU A 43 -11.84 -7.34 3.25
C LEU A 43 -10.92 -6.48 4.11
N TRP A 44 -11.46 -5.81 5.14
CA TRP A 44 -10.65 -5.07 6.10
C TRP A 44 -9.66 -5.96 6.84
N LEU A 45 -10.09 -7.16 7.26
CA LEU A 45 -9.25 -8.12 7.97
C LEU A 45 -8.09 -8.61 7.08
N ARG A 46 -8.36 -8.91 5.81
CA ARG A 46 -7.33 -9.26 4.83
C ARG A 46 -6.26 -8.16 4.71
N ASN A 47 -6.71 -6.92 4.62
CA ASN A 47 -5.80 -5.77 4.45
C ASN A 47 -5.01 -5.43 5.72
N CYS A 48 -5.48 -5.84 6.90
CA CYS A 48 -4.72 -5.66 8.15
C CYS A 48 -3.36 -6.36 8.15
N GLY A 49 -3.16 -7.39 7.32
CA GLY A 49 -1.89 -8.12 7.25
C GLY A 49 -1.53 -8.89 8.53
N ARG A 50 -2.51 -9.16 9.41
CA ARG A 50 -2.32 -10.01 10.60
C ARG A 50 -3.55 -10.85 10.90
N THR A 51 -3.32 -12.03 11.46
CA THR A 51 -4.39 -12.90 11.95
C THR A 51 -4.97 -12.34 13.25
N ILE A 52 -6.31 -12.22 13.31
CA ILE A 52 -7.02 -11.82 14.53
C ILE A 52 -7.90 -13.00 14.95
N PRO A 53 -7.58 -13.71 16.05
CA PRO A 53 -8.29 -14.93 16.46
C PRO A 53 -9.59 -14.59 17.22
N VAL A 54 -10.48 -13.83 16.58
CA VAL A 54 -11.80 -13.48 17.15
C VAL A 54 -12.90 -13.65 16.10
N PRO A 55 -14.13 -13.98 16.52
CA PRO A 55 -15.28 -13.97 15.61
C PRO A 55 -15.48 -12.61 14.94
N MET A 56 -15.98 -12.59 13.70
CA MET A 56 -16.17 -11.35 12.92
C MET A 56 -17.10 -10.36 13.63
N GLU A 57 -18.07 -10.87 14.37
CA GLU A 57 -19.05 -10.10 15.14
C GLU A 57 -18.39 -9.30 16.27
N ASN A 58 -17.25 -9.79 16.78
CA ASN A 58 -16.49 -9.16 17.84
C ASN A 58 -15.46 -8.14 17.31
N LEU A 59 -15.11 -8.18 16.02
CA LEU A 59 -14.23 -7.19 15.39
C LEU A 59 -14.80 -5.77 15.47
N TYR A 60 -16.10 -5.61 15.17
CA TYR A 60 -16.79 -4.32 15.28
C TYR A 60 -16.70 -3.72 16.70
N LYS A 61 -16.79 -4.56 17.72
CA LYS A 61 -16.79 -4.11 19.12
C LYS A 61 -15.41 -3.69 19.58
N ASN A 62 -14.41 -4.54 19.34
CA ASN A 62 -13.12 -4.47 20.05
C ASN A 62 -11.97 -3.88 19.22
N TYR A 63 -12.03 -3.92 17.89
CA TYR A 63 -10.90 -3.58 17.04
C TYR A 63 -11.10 -2.28 16.26
N ARG A 64 -10.02 -1.52 16.08
CA ARG A 64 -10.02 -0.25 15.37
C ARG A 64 -8.86 -0.13 14.40
N ILE A 65 -9.05 0.57 13.29
CA ILE A 65 -7.99 0.97 12.37
C ILE A 65 -7.86 2.48 12.41
N CYS A 66 -6.65 3.03 12.51
CA CYS A 66 -6.47 4.48 12.54
C CYS A 66 -6.55 5.09 11.13
N GLY A 67 -6.84 6.39 11.07
CA GLY A 67 -7.05 7.11 9.81
C GLY A 67 -5.90 7.06 8.80
N ASN A 68 -4.66 6.84 9.25
CA ASN A 68 -3.47 6.80 8.37
C ASN A 68 -3.52 5.66 7.34
N HIS A 69 -4.35 4.64 7.57
CA HIS A 69 -4.47 3.51 6.67
C HIS A 69 -5.55 3.70 5.60
N PHE A 70 -6.25 4.83 5.58
CA PHE A 70 -7.22 5.15 4.53
C PHE A 70 -6.65 6.22 3.61
N ASP A 71 -7.05 6.18 2.35
CA ASP A 71 -6.70 7.26 1.43
C ASP A 71 -7.48 8.55 1.79
N SER A 72 -6.90 9.72 1.52
CA SER A 72 -7.58 11.00 1.79
C SER A 72 -8.91 11.10 1.03
N SER A 73 -9.00 10.51 -0.17
CA SER A 73 -10.23 10.44 -0.98
C SER A 73 -11.35 9.59 -0.35
N MET A 74 -11.03 8.71 0.61
CA MET A 74 -12.00 7.82 1.25
C MET A 74 -12.73 8.45 2.44
N PHE A 75 -12.42 9.70 2.78
CA PHE A 75 -13.10 10.44 3.84
C PHE A 75 -14.28 11.24 3.29
N LEU A 76 -15.32 11.40 4.11
CA LEU A 76 -16.49 12.24 3.80
C LEU A 76 -16.25 13.72 4.13
N ASN A 77 -15.14 14.04 4.79
CA ASN A 77 -14.80 15.39 5.23
C ASN A 77 -13.29 15.57 5.41
N ASP A 78 -12.86 16.83 5.44
CA ASP A 78 -11.46 17.21 5.62
C ASP A 78 -10.94 16.95 7.03
N LEU A 79 -11.85 16.84 8.01
CA LEU A 79 -11.54 16.45 9.38
C LEU A 79 -11.10 14.99 9.52
N LYS A 80 -11.22 14.19 8.45
CA LYS A 80 -10.86 12.77 8.42
C LYS A 80 -11.44 11.98 9.59
N ASN A 81 -12.68 12.28 9.99
CA ASN A 81 -13.36 11.63 11.11
C ASN A 81 -14.58 10.80 10.69
N ARG A 82 -14.90 10.78 9.38
CA ARG A 82 -15.95 9.94 8.79
C ARG A 82 -15.46 9.31 7.49
N LEU A 83 -15.61 8.00 7.37
CA LEU A 83 -15.27 7.24 6.17
C LEU A 83 -16.47 7.12 5.24
N GLN A 84 -16.20 7.05 3.94
CA GLN A 84 -17.17 6.69 2.93
C GLN A 84 -17.57 5.21 3.03
N SER A 85 -18.73 4.86 2.47
CA SER A 85 -19.28 3.50 2.54
C SER A 85 -18.40 2.46 1.85
N HIS A 86 -17.62 2.85 0.85
CA HIS A 86 -16.70 1.97 0.12
C HIS A 86 -15.28 1.96 0.68
N ALA A 87 -14.96 2.79 1.69
CA ALA A 87 -13.60 2.93 2.22
C ALA A 87 -13.02 1.59 2.69
N VAL A 88 -11.75 1.35 2.39
CA VAL A 88 -10.99 0.17 2.79
C VAL A 88 -9.60 0.57 3.24
N PRO A 89 -9.04 -0.07 4.28
CA PRO A 89 -7.66 0.21 4.67
C PRO A 89 -6.72 -0.25 3.56
N LYS A 90 -5.66 0.51 3.30
CA LYS A 90 -4.61 0.17 2.35
C LYS A 90 -3.92 -1.13 2.78
N SER A 91 -3.84 -2.11 1.87
CA SER A 91 -3.11 -3.34 2.11
C SER A 91 -1.62 -3.03 2.29
N MET A 92 -0.93 -3.86 3.06
CA MET A 92 0.52 -3.75 3.29
C MET A 92 1.35 -3.98 2.01
N ASP A 93 0.74 -4.46 0.92
CA ASP A 93 1.40 -4.92 -0.29
C ASP A 93 2.00 -3.79 -1.18
N LEU A 94 1.85 -2.52 -0.83
CA LEU A 94 2.08 -1.41 -1.79
C LEU A 94 3.06 -0.32 -1.34
N GLN A 95 4.22 -0.67 -0.78
CA GLN A 95 5.31 0.31 -0.60
C GLN A 95 6.70 -0.16 -1.06
N LYS A 96 6.82 -1.10 -1.99
CA LYS A 96 8.13 -1.39 -2.62
C LYS A 96 8.19 -1.29 -4.14
N GLU A 97 7.06 -1.28 -4.85
CA GLU A 97 7.09 -1.36 -6.32
C GLU A 97 6.86 -0.04 -7.04
N THR A 98 6.13 0.93 -6.48
CA THR A 98 5.81 2.17 -7.23
C THR A 98 6.99 3.12 -7.35
N ASP A 99 7.88 3.16 -6.35
CA ASP A 99 9.07 4.03 -6.41
C ASP A 99 10.12 3.45 -7.37
N SER A 100 10.20 2.12 -7.49
CA SER A 100 11.10 1.44 -8.41
C SER A 100 10.60 1.48 -9.86
N ILE A 101 9.29 1.40 -10.08
CA ILE A 101 8.68 1.45 -11.42
C ILE A 101 8.73 2.89 -11.98
N HIS A 102 8.48 3.91 -11.17
CA HIS A 102 8.52 5.29 -11.64
C HIS A 102 9.95 5.76 -11.95
N VAL A 103 10.93 5.33 -11.14
CA VAL A 103 12.36 5.59 -11.42
C VAL A 103 12.82 4.85 -12.66
N THR A 104 12.41 3.60 -12.87
CA THR A 104 12.78 2.84 -14.08
C THR A 104 12.13 3.39 -15.35
N ALA A 105 10.87 3.84 -15.31
CA ALA A 105 10.21 4.49 -16.43
C ALA A 105 10.92 5.80 -16.83
N LEU A 106 11.23 6.67 -15.86
CA LEU A 106 11.97 7.92 -16.10
C LEU A 106 13.39 7.68 -16.64
N ILE A 107 14.07 6.61 -16.19
CA ILE A 107 15.40 6.24 -16.71
C ILE A 107 15.30 5.72 -18.15
N LEU A 108 14.26 4.96 -18.48
CA LEU A 108 14.03 4.48 -19.85
C LEU A 108 13.74 5.63 -20.81
N ASP A 109 12.90 6.60 -20.42
CA ASP A 109 12.57 7.76 -21.27
C ASP A 109 13.80 8.62 -21.58
N ASN A 110 14.68 8.81 -20.58
CA ASN A 110 15.95 9.51 -20.76
C ASN A 110 16.94 8.71 -21.63
N HIS A 111 16.97 7.37 -21.51
CA HIS A 111 17.86 6.53 -22.31
C HIS A 111 17.41 6.45 -23.78
N VAL A 112 16.10 6.33 -24.04
CA VAL A 112 15.53 6.36 -25.41
C VAL A 112 15.79 7.71 -26.07
N SER A 113 15.66 8.80 -25.31
CA SER A 113 16.00 10.16 -25.77
C SER A 113 17.50 10.34 -26.05
N SER A 114 18.38 9.60 -25.37
CA SER A 114 19.83 9.61 -25.63
C SER A 114 20.21 8.74 -26.85
N LEU A 115 19.49 7.65 -27.09
CA LEU A 115 19.68 6.77 -28.26
C LEU A 115 19.23 7.44 -29.56
N CYS A 116 18.12 8.17 -29.56
CA CYS A 116 17.67 8.91 -30.75
C CYS A 116 18.59 10.08 -31.11
N ASN A 117 19.41 10.56 -30.16
CA ASN A 117 20.38 11.65 -30.34
C ASN A 117 21.83 11.18 -30.58
N GLY A 118 22.07 9.88 -30.82
CA GLY A 118 23.29 9.39 -31.45
C GLY A 118 24.61 9.61 -30.69
N LYS A 119 24.63 9.56 -29.35
CA LYS A 119 25.87 9.67 -28.56
C LYS A 119 25.90 8.74 -27.35
N LEU A 120 26.39 7.50 -27.50
CA LEU A 120 27.03 6.79 -26.38
C LEU A 120 28.23 5.93 -26.83
N ASN A 121 29.35 6.17 -26.14
CA ASN A 121 30.61 5.44 -26.20
C ASN A 121 30.51 4.11 -25.44
N SER A 122 31.23 3.08 -25.90
CA SER A 122 31.13 1.65 -25.56
C SER A 122 31.45 1.22 -24.11
N ASN A 123 31.61 2.13 -23.15
CA ASN A 123 32.21 1.81 -21.84
C ASN A 123 31.25 1.83 -20.63
N ASN A 124 29.94 2.00 -20.80
CA ASN A 124 28.99 2.10 -19.68
C ASN A 124 27.92 0.99 -19.59
N PHE A 125 28.07 -0.12 -20.32
CA PHE A 125 27.15 -1.25 -20.19
C PHE A 125 27.49 -2.07 -18.94
N LYS A 126 26.83 -1.77 -17.80
CA LYS A 126 26.98 -2.61 -16.60
C LYS A 126 26.37 -4.00 -16.87
N PRO A 127 27.13 -5.10 -16.66
CA PRO A 127 26.76 -6.46 -17.09
C PRO A 127 25.41 -6.94 -16.51
N PHE A 128 25.01 -6.41 -15.35
CA PHE A 128 23.74 -6.77 -14.71
C PHE A 128 22.50 -6.46 -15.56
N TYR A 129 22.54 -5.38 -16.37
CA TYR A 129 21.40 -5.02 -17.24
C TYR A 129 21.31 -5.89 -18.49
N PHE A 130 22.44 -6.40 -18.98
CA PHE A 130 22.49 -7.28 -20.15
C PHE A 130 21.81 -8.62 -19.87
N TYR A 131 22.12 -9.25 -18.73
CA TYR A 131 21.47 -10.50 -18.33
C TYR A 131 19.97 -10.34 -18.08
N LYS A 132 19.54 -9.19 -17.57
CA LYS A 132 18.11 -8.90 -17.33
C LYS A 132 17.34 -8.67 -18.64
N LEU A 133 17.95 -8.00 -19.62
CA LEU A 133 17.40 -7.85 -20.97
C LEU A 133 17.30 -9.20 -21.69
N ILE A 134 18.35 -10.04 -21.62
CA ILE A 134 18.32 -11.38 -22.20
C ILE A 134 17.20 -12.24 -21.57
N TYR A 135 17.06 -12.21 -20.24
CA TYR A 135 16.01 -12.97 -19.55
C TYR A 135 14.60 -12.48 -19.91
N LEU A 136 14.40 -11.16 -20.03
CA LEU A 136 13.12 -10.61 -20.47
C LEU A 136 12.81 -10.98 -21.93
N VAL A 137 13.78 -10.91 -22.83
CA VAL A 137 13.63 -11.34 -24.22
C VAL A 137 13.32 -12.84 -24.29
N TYR A 138 14.01 -13.67 -23.50
CA TYR A 138 13.71 -15.10 -23.39
C TYR A 138 12.27 -15.36 -22.92
N LEU A 139 11.80 -14.66 -21.88
CA LEU A 139 10.43 -14.79 -21.40
C LEU A 139 9.40 -14.34 -22.45
N ILE A 140 9.68 -13.25 -23.19
CA ILE A 140 8.79 -12.76 -24.26
C ILE A 140 8.71 -13.76 -25.40
N ILE A 141 9.84 -14.34 -25.83
CA ILE A 141 9.87 -15.35 -26.89
C ILE A 141 9.08 -16.59 -26.46
N ASN A 142 9.36 -17.13 -25.26
CA ASN A 142 8.70 -18.35 -24.80
C ASN A 142 7.20 -18.17 -24.52
N LYS A 143 6.77 -16.98 -24.07
CA LYS A 143 5.34 -16.69 -23.87
C LYS A 143 4.56 -16.57 -25.18
N ASN A 144 5.21 -16.14 -26.26
CA ASN A 144 4.62 -16.11 -27.60
C ASN A 144 4.56 -17.50 -28.27
N TYR A 145 5.47 -18.43 -27.95
CA TYR A 145 5.40 -19.82 -28.46
C TYR A 145 4.22 -20.63 -27.91
N MET A 146 3.68 -20.27 -26.73
CA MET A 146 2.51 -20.92 -26.13
C MET A 146 1.16 -20.39 -26.65
N LEU A 147 1.13 -19.26 -27.35
CA LEU A 147 -0.09 -18.66 -27.92
C LEU A 147 -0.23 -18.88 -29.43
N LEU A 148 0.76 -19.50 -30.08
CA LEU A 148 0.78 -19.82 -31.51
C LEU A 148 0.65 -21.33 -31.80
N ASN A 149 0.38 -22.16 -30.78
CA ASN A 149 0.15 -23.61 -30.92
C ASN A 149 -1.15 -24.08 -30.24
N ILE A 150 -2.22 -23.28 -30.31
CA ILE A 150 -3.60 -23.71 -30.05
C ILE A 150 -4.43 -23.37 -31.27
#